data_AF-A0A2Z6NIR2-F1
#
_entry.id   AF-A0A2Z6NIR2-F1
#
_cell.length_a   1.000
_cell.length_b   1.000
_cell.length_c   1.000
_cell.angle_alpha   90.00
_cell.angle_beta   90.00
_cell.angle_gamma   90.00
#
_symmetry.space_group_name_H-M   'P 1'
#
loop_
_entity.id
_entity.type
_entity.pdbx_description
1 polymer ?
#
loop_
_entity_poly.entity_id
_entity_poly.type
_entity_poly.pdbx_seq_one_letter_code
_entity_poly.pdbx_strand_id
1 'polypeptide(L)'
;MLPQSLSPFRPLSSSSFSQQVVTEQQQQQQKPQLRSSQLVSLEYADLNLSYDLNLGHGRIRQHVNPFSPSFSTPAPVPDWNQVFADPALPLMVDIGCGNLNFMLSDMVKRAEVWLKDLALDNIHFLFANAPISFKQLVESYPGPLHTSVTVRLGSDDADSKQCPDPHFKKKHHKRRVLQKPLVGAIVDNLSPGGQVFVQSDVLEVALDMKDQLDEVDALSHIDALNSDILCDSEGWLLSNPMGIRTEREIHAEFEGAKIYRRLYEKKQM
;
A
#
# COMPACT_ATOMS: atom_id res chain seq x y z
N MET A 1 28.58 91.33 -1.61
CA MET A 1 27.67 90.96 -2.71
C MET A 1 27.00 89.63 -2.34
N LEU A 2 25.80 89.36 -2.87
CA LEU A 2 24.97 88.15 -2.69
C LEU A 2 24.47 87.66 -4.06
N PRO A 3 23.79 86.50 -4.20
CA PRO A 3 23.64 85.36 -3.28
C PRO A 3 24.55 84.20 -3.79
N GLN A 4 24.28 82.87 -3.92
CA GLN A 4 23.19 81.88 -3.73
C GLN A 4 23.85 80.50 -3.43
N SER A 5 23.19 79.44 -2.96
CA SER A 5 22.02 79.28 -2.07
C SER A 5 21.92 77.82 -1.57
N LEU A 6 21.31 77.62 -0.39
CA LEU A 6 20.61 76.41 0.11
C LEU A 6 21.25 75.01 0.03
N SER A 7 21.48 74.44 1.21
CA SER A 7 21.54 72.99 1.50
C SER A 7 20.11 72.38 1.62
N PRO A 8 19.92 71.08 1.97
CA PRO A 8 19.89 70.72 3.40
C PRO A 8 20.19 69.24 3.80
N PHE A 9 20.14 68.98 5.11
CA PHE A 9 19.89 67.71 5.83
C PHE A 9 20.81 66.46 5.70
N ARG A 10 21.95 66.57 6.39
CA ARG A 10 22.33 65.80 7.63
C ARG A 10 21.14 65.26 8.50
N PRO A 11 21.32 64.42 9.56
CA PRO A 11 22.53 63.77 10.11
C PRO A 11 22.31 62.33 10.72
N LEU A 12 23.24 61.88 11.59
CA LEU A 12 23.09 60.91 12.72
C LEU A 12 23.00 59.40 12.37
N SER A 13 23.38 58.46 13.26
CA SER A 13 24.07 58.57 14.56
C SER A 13 24.98 57.37 14.85
N SER A 14 25.89 57.53 15.80
CA SER A 14 26.80 56.50 16.32
C SER A 14 26.19 55.61 17.41
N SER A 15 26.72 54.38 17.53
CA SER A 15 27.31 53.80 18.76
C SER A 15 26.80 52.41 19.20
N SER A 16 27.63 51.78 20.05
CA SER A 16 27.24 50.81 21.10
C SER A 16 26.95 49.34 20.73
N PHE A 17 28.05 48.59 20.60
CA PHE A 17 28.41 47.54 21.58
C PHE A 17 27.31 46.55 22.00
N SER A 18 27.17 45.42 21.28
CA SER A 18 26.68 44.13 21.81
C SER A 18 26.84 42.99 20.78
N GLN A 19 26.64 41.75 21.24
CA GLN A 19 26.54 40.48 20.47
C GLN A 19 27.86 39.81 20.02
N GLN A 20 28.57 39.24 20.99
CA GLN A 20 29.29 37.98 20.74
C GLN A 20 28.26 36.81 20.67
N VAL A 21 27.67 36.59 19.50
CA VAL A 21 26.96 35.34 19.16
C VAL A 21 27.39 34.93 17.76
N VAL A 22 28.60 34.38 17.64
CA VAL A 22 29.04 33.74 16.40
C VAL A 22 28.39 32.36 16.32
N THR A 23 27.55 32.16 15.31
CA THR A 23 26.75 30.94 15.13
C THR A 23 27.59 29.80 14.57
N GLU A 24 28.19 28.98 15.45
CA GLU A 24 28.77 27.68 15.08
C GLU A 24 27.68 26.60 14.80
N GLN A 25 26.60 26.99 14.09
CA GLN A 25 25.61 26.08 13.51
C GLN A 25 26.02 25.69 12.09
N GLN A 26 27.22 25.12 11.92
CA GLN A 26 27.68 24.69 10.59
C GLN A 26 28.61 23.47 10.60
N GLN A 27 28.26 22.47 11.41
CA GLN A 27 28.89 21.14 11.34
C GLN A 27 27.95 19.96 11.66
N GLN A 28 26.69 20.05 11.23
CA GLN A 28 25.89 18.84 11.02
C GLN A 28 26.53 18.03 9.89
N GLN A 29 27.25 16.97 10.26
CA GLN A 29 27.75 15.99 9.30
C GLN A 29 26.58 15.44 8.48
N GLN A 30 26.70 15.51 7.16
CA GLN A 30 25.75 14.86 6.25
C GLN A 30 25.89 13.34 6.41
N LYS A 31 25.13 12.74 7.34
CA LYS A 31 24.83 11.32 7.28
C LYS A 31 24.24 11.04 5.90
N PRO A 32 24.73 10.02 5.15
CA PRO A 32 24.10 9.62 3.90
C PRO A 32 22.62 9.31 4.16
N GLN A 33 21.72 10.09 3.58
CA GLN A 33 20.29 9.90 3.76
C GLN A 33 19.90 8.60 3.03
N LEU A 34 19.56 7.57 3.81
CA LEU A 34 19.23 6.25 3.28
C LEU A 34 18.07 6.36 2.28
N ARG A 35 18.20 5.70 1.14
CA ARG A 35 17.12 5.61 0.15
C ARG A 35 16.05 4.62 0.64
N SER A 36 14.81 4.81 0.21
CA SER A 36 13.71 3.87 0.47
C SER A 36 14.05 2.42 0.10
N SER A 37 14.76 2.19 -1.01
CA SER A 37 15.25 0.85 -1.39
C SER A 37 16.27 0.25 -0.41
N GLN A 38 17.07 1.06 0.27
CA GLN A 38 18.01 0.58 1.31
C GLN A 38 17.27 0.25 2.61
N LEU A 39 16.18 0.95 2.92
CA LEU A 39 15.30 0.61 4.04
C LEU A 39 14.55 -0.72 3.77
N VAL A 40 14.12 -0.96 2.53
CA VAL A 40 13.58 -2.26 2.10
C VAL A 40 14.61 -3.38 2.27
N SER A 41 15.87 -3.17 1.86
CA SER A 41 16.95 -4.14 2.07
C SER A 41 17.27 -4.40 3.55
N LEU A 42 17.00 -3.43 4.44
CA LEU A 42 17.18 -3.59 5.90
C LEU A 42 16.02 -4.33 6.56
N GLU A 43 14.78 -4.07 6.16
CA GLU A 43 13.59 -4.78 6.67
C GLU A 43 13.65 -6.29 6.35
N TYR A 44 14.13 -6.63 5.15
CA TYR A 44 14.16 -8.01 4.64
C TYR A 44 15.56 -8.67 4.75
N ALA A 45 16.48 -8.10 5.54
CA ALA A 45 17.86 -8.57 5.64
C ALA A 45 17.96 -10.04 6.10
N ASP A 46 17.12 -10.44 7.07
CA ASP A 46 17.12 -11.79 7.65
C ASP A 46 16.66 -12.88 6.66
N LEU A 47 16.03 -12.51 5.54
CA LEU A 47 15.64 -13.46 4.48
C LEU A 47 16.83 -13.90 3.61
N ASN A 48 17.98 -13.21 3.68
CA ASN A 48 19.23 -13.52 2.96
C ASN A 48 19.04 -13.73 1.43
N LEU A 49 18.11 -12.98 0.84
CA LEU A 49 17.68 -13.14 -0.56
C LEU A 49 18.68 -12.53 -1.54
N SER A 50 18.78 -13.13 -2.74
CA SER A 50 19.67 -12.65 -3.80
C SER A 50 19.22 -11.28 -4.37
N TYR A 51 19.89 -10.21 -3.92
CA TYR A 51 19.59 -8.82 -4.34
C TYR A 51 20.51 -8.36 -5.48
N ASP A 52 20.31 -8.89 -6.70
CA ASP A 52 20.92 -8.32 -7.90
C ASP A 52 19.95 -8.33 -9.09
N LEU A 53 19.03 -7.36 -9.07
CA LEU A 53 18.14 -7.03 -10.18
C LEU A 53 18.16 -5.52 -10.41
N ASN A 54 19.09 -5.06 -11.25
CA ASN A 54 19.15 -3.69 -11.75
C ASN A 54 18.01 -3.42 -12.77
N LEU A 55 16.77 -3.35 -12.28
CA LEU A 55 15.56 -3.20 -13.11
C LEU A 55 15.46 -1.78 -13.69
N GLY A 56 15.83 -1.66 -14.97
CA GLY A 56 15.86 -0.39 -15.70
C GLY A 56 14.51 0.33 -15.73
N HIS A 57 14.53 1.67 -15.64
CA HIS A 57 13.35 2.48 -15.35
C HIS A 57 12.39 2.63 -16.55
N GLY A 58 11.60 1.60 -16.82
CA GLY A 58 10.51 1.63 -17.79
C GLY A 58 9.34 2.53 -17.36
N ARG A 59 8.78 3.31 -18.30
CA ARG A 59 7.57 4.11 -18.05
C ARG A 59 6.33 3.21 -18.03
N ILE A 60 5.84 2.91 -16.83
CA ILE A 60 4.54 2.26 -16.62
C ILE A 60 3.40 3.21 -17.00
N ARG A 61 2.34 2.68 -17.62
CA ARG A 61 1.09 3.42 -17.84
C ARG A 61 0.27 3.42 -16.55
N GLN A 62 0.34 4.53 -15.81
CA GLN A 62 -0.62 4.86 -14.77
C GLN A 62 -2.06 4.86 -15.33
N HIS A 63 -3.02 4.62 -14.43
CA HIS A 63 -4.46 4.77 -14.66
C HIS A 63 -5.10 3.87 -15.74
N VAL A 64 -4.80 2.57 -15.66
CA VAL A 64 -5.49 1.50 -16.40
C VAL A 64 -7.02 1.57 -16.19
N ASN A 65 -7.79 1.21 -17.22
CA ASN A 65 -9.25 1.11 -17.13
C ASN A 65 -9.66 -0.37 -16.96
N PRO A 66 -10.09 -0.83 -15.78
CA PRO A 66 -10.49 -2.24 -15.56
C PRO A 66 -11.75 -2.64 -16.36
N PHE A 67 -12.43 -1.67 -16.98
CA PHE A 67 -13.59 -1.87 -17.86
C PHE A 67 -13.25 -1.91 -19.36
N SER A 68 -11.98 -2.09 -19.77
CA SER A 68 -11.69 -2.38 -21.18
C SER A 68 -11.92 -3.88 -21.48
N PRO A 69 -12.37 -4.25 -22.69
CA PRO A 69 -12.68 -5.65 -23.03
C PRO A 69 -11.55 -6.65 -22.76
N SER A 70 -10.29 -6.18 -22.83
CA SER A 70 -9.07 -6.93 -22.46
C SER A 70 -9.04 -7.49 -21.03
N PHE A 71 -9.85 -6.93 -20.13
CA PHE A 71 -9.96 -7.36 -18.73
C PHE A 71 -11.36 -7.87 -18.38
N SER A 72 -12.25 -8.02 -19.37
CA SER A 72 -13.63 -8.49 -19.15
C SER A 72 -13.77 -10.01 -19.10
N THR A 73 -12.76 -10.75 -19.57
CA THR A 73 -12.67 -12.21 -19.43
C THR A 73 -12.20 -12.55 -18.01
N PRO A 74 -12.87 -13.45 -17.27
CA PRO A 74 -12.36 -14.00 -16.02
C PRO A 74 -11.01 -14.71 -16.22
N ALA A 75 -10.16 -14.70 -15.18
CA ALA A 75 -8.96 -15.54 -15.17
C ALA A 75 -9.34 -17.04 -15.17
N PRO A 76 -8.57 -17.92 -15.82
CA PRO A 76 -8.80 -19.36 -15.77
C PRO A 76 -8.59 -19.89 -14.34
N VAL A 77 -9.45 -20.80 -13.92
CA VAL A 77 -9.31 -21.54 -12.66
C VAL A 77 -8.12 -22.53 -12.77
N PRO A 78 -7.14 -22.49 -11.85
CA PRO A 78 -6.09 -23.50 -11.77
C PRO A 78 -6.62 -24.86 -11.31
N ASP A 79 -5.91 -25.95 -11.62
CA ASP A 79 -6.06 -27.20 -10.87
C ASP A 79 -5.34 -27.06 -9.54
N TRP A 80 -6.09 -26.81 -8.46
CA TRP A 80 -5.53 -26.55 -7.13
C TRP A 80 -4.66 -27.69 -6.59
N ASN A 81 -4.87 -28.93 -7.05
CA ASN A 81 -4.05 -30.10 -6.70
C ASN A 81 -2.65 -30.09 -7.37
N GLN A 82 -2.46 -29.25 -8.38
CA GLN A 82 -1.17 -28.97 -9.03
C GLN A 82 -0.54 -27.65 -8.54
N VAL A 83 -1.28 -26.84 -7.79
CA VAL A 83 -0.84 -25.55 -7.26
C VAL A 83 -0.36 -25.65 -5.82
N PHE A 84 -1.03 -26.44 -4.98
CA PHE A 84 -0.72 -26.59 -3.56
C PHE A 84 -0.62 -28.07 -3.17
N ALA A 85 0.31 -28.40 -2.26
CA ALA A 85 0.49 -29.75 -1.75
C ALA A 85 -0.74 -30.29 -0.97
N ASP A 86 -1.48 -29.40 -0.30
CA ASP A 86 -2.80 -29.69 0.27
C ASP A 86 -3.74 -28.49 0.02
N PRO A 87 -4.65 -28.56 -0.96
CA PRO A 87 -5.61 -27.48 -1.24
C PRO A 87 -6.84 -27.48 -0.31
N ALA A 88 -6.93 -28.36 0.69
CA ALA A 88 -7.98 -28.34 1.70
C ALA A 88 -7.64 -27.40 2.90
N LEU A 89 -6.42 -26.87 2.95
CA LEU A 89 -5.97 -25.91 3.95
C LEU A 89 -6.66 -24.53 3.81
N PRO A 90 -6.60 -23.66 4.83
CA PRO A 90 -7.18 -22.32 4.75
C PRO A 90 -6.50 -21.42 3.70
N LEU A 91 -7.31 -20.74 2.89
CA LEU A 91 -6.83 -19.80 1.86
C LEU A 91 -6.71 -18.35 2.39
N MET A 92 -5.68 -17.64 1.91
CA MET A 92 -5.46 -16.20 2.01
C MET A 92 -5.27 -15.60 0.60
N VAL A 93 -5.74 -14.36 0.35
CA VAL A 93 -5.77 -13.77 -1.01
C VAL A 93 -5.38 -12.28 -0.99
N ASP A 94 -4.12 -11.95 -1.32
CA ASP A 94 -3.69 -10.54 -1.49
C ASP A 94 -4.09 -9.99 -2.88
N ILE A 95 -5.04 -9.04 -2.89
CA ILE A 95 -5.53 -8.36 -4.10
C ILE A 95 -4.77 -7.03 -4.28
N GLY A 96 -3.67 -7.10 -5.02
CA GLY A 96 -2.88 -5.93 -5.37
C GLY A 96 -1.38 -6.06 -5.19
N CYS A 97 -0.89 -7.25 -4.86
CA CYS A 97 0.54 -7.59 -4.66
C CYS A 97 1.51 -7.20 -5.81
N GLY A 98 1.03 -6.74 -6.96
CA GLY A 98 1.83 -6.05 -7.99
C GLY A 98 0.97 -5.36 -9.07
N ASN A 99 1.47 -4.27 -9.67
CA ASN A 99 0.77 -3.45 -10.67
C ASN A 99 1.34 -3.61 -12.11
N LEU A 100 0.58 -4.20 -13.02
CA LEU A 100 1.10 -4.78 -14.27
C LEU A 100 1.27 -3.80 -15.45
N ASN A 101 2.52 -3.50 -15.84
CA ASN A 101 2.88 -3.19 -17.24
C ASN A 101 4.38 -3.42 -17.51
N PHE A 102 4.69 -4.35 -18.42
CA PHE A 102 6.01 -4.70 -19.01
C PHE A 102 7.20 -5.03 -18.09
N MET A 103 7.45 -4.27 -17.01
CA MET A 103 8.48 -4.59 -16.00
C MET A 103 8.02 -5.66 -14.99
N LEU A 104 6.77 -6.12 -15.04
CA LEU A 104 6.25 -7.14 -14.12
C LEU A 104 6.33 -8.57 -14.65
N SER A 105 7.09 -8.73 -15.73
CA SER A 105 8.05 -9.84 -15.79
C SER A 105 8.78 -9.98 -14.44
N ASP A 106 9.35 -8.89 -13.92
CA ASP A 106 10.51 -9.01 -13.04
C ASP A 106 10.14 -9.02 -11.55
N MET A 107 9.07 -8.34 -11.13
CA MET A 107 8.58 -8.44 -9.73
C MET A 107 8.02 -9.82 -9.39
N VAL A 108 7.21 -10.41 -10.29
CA VAL A 108 6.65 -11.74 -10.07
C VAL A 108 7.75 -12.79 -10.19
N LYS A 109 8.63 -12.71 -11.20
CA LYS A 109 9.81 -13.61 -11.29
C LYS A 109 10.75 -13.48 -10.10
N ARG A 110 10.97 -12.27 -9.56
CA ARG A 110 11.75 -12.08 -8.32
C ARG A 110 11.10 -12.85 -7.17
N ALA A 111 9.78 -12.73 -7.00
CA ALA A 111 9.06 -13.52 -6.00
C ALA A 111 9.14 -15.03 -6.28
N GLU A 112 8.97 -15.49 -7.53
CA GLU A 112 9.15 -16.90 -7.93
C GLU A 112 10.59 -17.43 -7.76
N VAL A 113 11.59 -16.56 -7.71
CA VAL A 113 12.98 -16.90 -7.35
C VAL A 113 13.08 -17.00 -5.84
N TRP A 114 12.58 -16.01 -5.10
CA TRP A 114 12.56 -16.02 -3.63
C TRP A 114 11.78 -17.21 -3.05
N LEU A 115 10.68 -17.64 -3.67
CA LEU A 115 9.96 -18.87 -3.29
C LEU A 115 10.86 -20.11 -3.42
N LYS A 116 11.75 -20.17 -4.43
CA LYS A 116 12.70 -21.28 -4.60
C LYS A 116 13.87 -21.18 -3.63
N ASP A 117 14.42 -19.98 -3.43
CA ASP A 117 15.50 -19.70 -2.48
C ASP A 117 15.08 -20.01 -1.03
N LEU A 118 13.80 -19.78 -0.68
CA LEU A 118 13.20 -20.06 0.63
C LEU A 118 12.50 -21.43 0.72
N ALA A 119 12.48 -22.22 -0.36
CA ALA A 119 11.77 -23.50 -0.48
C ALA A 119 10.27 -23.47 -0.09
N LEU A 120 9.56 -22.42 -0.51
CA LEU A 120 8.12 -22.21 -0.29
C LEU A 120 7.31 -22.66 -1.52
N ASP A 121 6.36 -23.57 -1.30
CA ASP A 121 5.42 -24.12 -2.30
C ASP A 121 3.96 -23.69 -2.07
N ASN A 122 3.70 -22.90 -1.02
CA ASN A 122 2.37 -22.51 -0.56
C ASN A 122 1.87 -21.15 -1.10
N ILE A 123 2.50 -20.60 -2.14
CA ILE A 123 2.18 -19.28 -2.70
C ILE A 123 2.02 -19.36 -4.23
N HIS A 124 0.92 -18.81 -4.75
CA HIS A 124 0.61 -18.80 -6.18
C HIS A 124 0.26 -17.40 -6.66
N PHE A 125 0.86 -16.96 -7.77
CA PHE A 125 0.60 -15.65 -8.38
C PHE A 125 -0.32 -15.79 -9.61
N LEU A 126 -1.48 -15.14 -9.56
CA LEU A 126 -2.44 -15.13 -10.66
C LEU A 126 -2.69 -13.69 -11.15
N PHE A 127 -2.55 -13.46 -12.45
CA PHE A 127 -3.04 -12.21 -13.06
C PHE A 127 -4.54 -12.32 -13.33
N ALA A 128 -5.33 -11.50 -12.66
CA ALA A 128 -6.78 -11.49 -12.76
C ALA A 128 -7.38 -10.09 -12.61
N ASN A 129 -8.54 -9.85 -13.23
CA ASN A 129 -9.40 -8.73 -12.87
C ASN A 129 -10.25 -9.15 -11.66
N ALA A 130 -9.88 -8.70 -10.45
CA ALA A 130 -10.44 -9.24 -9.20
C ALA A 130 -11.99 -9.13 -9.12
N PRO A 131 -12.64 -7.96 -9.36
CA PRO A 131 -14.10 -7.87 -9.41
C PRO A 131 -14.83 -8.79 -10.40
N ILE A 132 -14.12 -9.41 -11.35
CA ILE A 132 -14.70 -10.34 -12.34
C ILE A 132 -14.31 -11.80 -12.04
N SER A 133 -13.10 -12.03 -11.53
CA SER A 133 -12.52 -13.38 -11.40
C SER A 133 -12.58 -13.94 -9.97
N PHE A 134 -12.57 -13.07 -8.95
CA PHE A 134 -12.40 -13.47 -7.55
C PHE A 134 -13.41 -14.55 -7.14
N LYS A 135 -14.71 -14.32 -7.43
CA LYS A 135 -15.79 -15.24 -7.06
C LYS A 135 -15.55 -16.65 -7.61
N GLN A 136 -15.32 -16.78 -8.92
CA GLN A 136 -15.08 -18.07 -9.58
C GLN A 136 -13.83 -18.77 -9.04
N LEU A 137 -12.79 -18.01 -8.68
CA LEU A 137 -11.56 -18.57 -8.13
C LEU A 137 -11.79 -19.14 -6.72
N VAL A 138 -12.40 -18.37 -5.80
CA VAL A 138 -12.63 -18.85 -4.43
C VAL A 138 -13.71 -19.94 -4.36
N GLU A 139 -14.77 -19.88 -5.18
CA GLU A 139 -15.80 -20.94 -5.27
C GLU A 139 -15.23 -22.26 -5.85
N SER A 140 -14.07 -22.22 -6.51
CA SER A 140 -13.39 -23.41 -7.04
C SER A 140 -12.35 -24.03 -6.10
N TYR A 141 -11.97 -23.32 -5.03
CA TYR A 141 -10.96 -23.79 -4.09
C TYR A 141 -11.61 -24.69 -3.02
N PRO A 142 -11.06 -25.89 -2.72
CA PRO A 142 -11.75 -26.87 -1.88
C PRO A 142 -11.58 -26.64 -0.37
N GLY A 143 -10.59 -25.86 0.07
CA GLY A 143 -10.39 -25.46 1.47
C GLY A 143 -11.18 -24.18 1.87
N PRO A 144 -11.23 -23.83 3.17
CA PRO A 144 -11.97 -22.67 3.64
C PRO A 144 -11.23 -21.34 3.37
N LEU A 145 -11.91 -20.34 2.80
CA LEU A 145 -11.39 -18.97 2.78
C LEU A 145 -11.47 -18.40 4.20
N HIS A 146 -10.33 -18.19 4.87
CA HIS A 146 -10.31 -17.89 6.30
C HIS A 146 -9.65 -16.56 6.69
N THR A 147 -8.69 -16.02 5.92
CA THR A 147 -8.02 -14.77 6.35
C THR A 147 -7.57 -13.86 5.21
N SER A 148 -7.70 -12.55 5.44
CA SER A 148 -7.08 -11.45 4.71
C SER A 148 -7.27 -11.48 3.20
N VAL A 149 -8.45 -11.04 2.75
CA VAL A 149 -8.53 -10.38 1.43
C VAL A 149 -7.88 -9.01 1.57
N THR A 150 -6.59 -8.94 1.23
CA THR A 150 -5.81 -7.71 1.37
C THR A 150 -6.04 -6.80 0.17
N VAL A 151 -6.43 -5.55 0.38
CA VAL A 151 -6.45 -4.54 -0.70
C VAL A 151 -5.49 -3.41 -0.33
N ARG A 152 -4.49 -3.17 -1.19
CA ARG A 152 -3.46 -2.13 -1.02
C ARG A 152 -3.61 -1.06 -2.12
N LEU A 153 -3.73 0.20 -1.74
CA LEU A 153 -3.90 1.33 -2.67
C LEU A 153 -2.95 2.48 -2.27
N GLY A 154 -2.34 3.20 -3.21
CA GLY A 154 -1.26 4.15 -2.88
C GLY A 154 -0.99 5.22 -3.95
N SER A 155 -0.19 6.23 -3.64
CA SER A 155 0.09 7.38 -4.53
C SER A 155 0.79 7.00 -5.86
N ASP A 156 0.75 7.93 -6.82
CA ASP A 156 1.27 7.77 -8.19
C ASP A 156 2.81 7.68 -8.28
N ASP A 157 3.53 7.61 -7.16
CA ASP A 157 4.98 7.81 -7.09
C ASP A 157 5.81 6.66 -7.68
N ALA A 158 6.81 7.05 -8.48
CA ALA A 158 7.38 6.20 -9.52
C ALA A 158 8.06 4.92 -8.99
N ASP A 159 8.49 4.89 -7.74
CA ASP A 159 9.22 3.77 -7.14
C ASP A 159 8.33 2.76 -6.41
N SER A 160 7.05 3.05 -6.19
CA SER A 160 6.22 2.36 -5.18
C SER A 160 5.03 1.58 -5.77
N LYS A 161 5.32 0.70 -6.73
CA LYS A 161 4.38 0.11 -7.70
C LYS A 161 3.50 -1.06 -7.17
N GLN A 162 3.18 -1.09 -5.88
CA GLN A 162 2.55 -2.25 -5.17
C GLN A 162 1.07 -2.06 -4.82
N CYS A 163 0.37 -1.29 -5.66
CA CYS A 163 -1.00 -0.88 -5.42
C CYS A 163 -1.77 -0.79 -6.75
N PRO A 164 -3.00 -1.32 -6.85
CA PRO A 164 -4.00 -0.83 -7.78
C PRO A 164 -4.22 0.71 -7.67
N ASP A 165 -4.87 1.29 -8.68
CA ASP A 165 -4.94 2.74 -8.86
C ASP A 165 -5.92 3.42 -7.85
N PRO A 166 -5.49 4.43 -7.08
CA PRO A 166 -6.35 5.24 -6.20
C PRO A 166 -7.48 6.00 -6.94
N HIS A 167 -7.33 6.21 -8.26
CA HIS A 167 -8.31 6.78 -9.17
C HIS A 167 -8.85 8.17 -8.76
N PHE A 168 -8.01 9.06 -8.21
CA PHE A 168 -8.27 10.42 -7.65
C PHE A 168 -9.29 11.36 -8.35
N LYS A 169 -9.73 11.06 -9.57
CA LYS A 169 -10.72 11.86 -10.31
C LYS A 169 -12.10 11.25 -10.08
N LYS A 170 -13.01 11.93 -9.38
CA LYS A 170 -14.39 11.45 -9.04
C LYS A 170 -15.08 10.57 -10.10
N LYS A 171 -15.03 10.95 -11.39
CA LYS A 171 -15.57 10.16 -12.52
C LYS A 171 -14.95 8.76 -12.74
N HIS A 172 -13.85 8.45 -12.07
CA HIS A 172 -13.10 7.20 -12.08
C HIS A 172 -13.21 6.42 -10.77
N HIS A 173 -13.81 6.92 -9.68
CA HIS A 173 -13.86 6.21 -8.39
C HIS A 173 -14.49 4.82 -8.53
N LYS A 174 -15.50 4.68 -9.41
CA LYS A 174 -16.10 3.41 -9.83
C LYS A 174 -15.14 2.37 -10.44
N ARG A 175 -13.87 2.69 -10.64
CA ARG A 175 -12.80 1.78 -11.10
C ARG A 175 -11.91 1.27 -9.96
N ARG A 176 -12.03 1.83 -8.74
CA ARG A 176 -11.35 1.33 -7.53
C ARG A 176 -11.65 -0.16 -7.39
N VAL A 177 -10.71 -0.93 -6.85
CA VAL A 177 -10.81 -2.40 -6.82
C VAL A 177 -11.92 -2.85 -5.87
N LEU A 178 -11.95 -2.30 -4.65
CA LEU A 178 -12.99 -2.61 -3.69
C LEU A 178 -14.26 -1.83 -4.03
N GLN A 179 -15.28 -2.54 -4.51
CA GLN A 179 -16.60 -2.02 -4.85
C GLN A 179 -17.63 -3.10 -4.48
N LYS A 180 -18.89 -2.72 -4.25
CA LYS A 180 -19.97 -3.62 -3.80
C LYS A 180 -20.01 -5.03 -4.44
N PRO A 181 -19.78 -5.25 -5.76
CA PRO A 181 -19.73 -6.61 -6.33
C PRO A 181 -18.57 -7.47 -5.82
N LEU A 182 -17.38 -6.89 -5.63
CA LEU A 182 -16.23 -7.60 -5.05
C LEU A 182 -16.42 -7.79 -3.55
N VAL A 183 -16.93 -6.77 -2.84
CA VAL A 183 -17.24 -6.87 -1.40
C VAL A 183 -18.23 -8.01 -1.13
N GLY A 184 -19.32 -8.09 -1.89
CA GLY A 184 -20.28 -9.19 -1.81
C GLY A 184 -19.60 -10.54 -2.07
N ALA A 185 -18.83 -10.66 -3.15
CA ALA A 185 -18.12 -11.90 -3.46
C ALA A 185 -17.11 -12.35 -2.38
N ILE A 186 -16.45 -11.40 -1.69
CA ILE A 186 -15.61 -11.67 -0.53
C ILE A 186 -16.47 -12.18 0.63
N VAL A 187 -17.49 -11.41 1.01
CA VAL A 187 -18.32 -11.66 2.21
C VAL A 187 -19.14 -12.94 2.08
N ASP A 188 -19.64 -13.27 0.88
CA ASP A 188 -20.33 -14.53 0.58
C ASP A 188 -19.44 -15.74 0.91
N ASN A 189 -18.20 -15.74 0.41
CA ASN A 189 -17.29 -16.89 0.43
C ASN A 189 -16.40 -16.99 1.69
N LEU A 190 -16.23 -15.88 2.42
CA LEU A 190 -15.42 -15.85 3.65
C LEU A 190 -16.05 -16.74 4.74
N SER A 191 -15.23 -17.47 5.47
CA SER A 191 -15.68 -18.29 6.62
C SER A 191 -16.20 -17.39 7.76
N PRO A 192 -17.13 -17.85 8.61
CA PRO A 192 -17.40 -17.22 9.90
C PRO A 192 -16.12 -17.14 10.76
N GLY A 193 -15.86 -15.97 11.36
CA GLY A 193 -14.57 -15.65 12.01
C GLY A 193 -13.45 -15.30 11.03
N GLY A 194 -13.70 -15.37 9.72
CA GLY A 194 -12.71 -15.01 8.72
C GLY A 194 -12.60 -13.50 8.50
N GLN A 195 -11.40 -13.04 8.14
CA GLN A 195 -11.05 -11.61 8.21
C GLN A 195 -10.79 -10.93 6.85
N VAL A 196 -11.06 -9.62 6.77
CA VAL A 196 -10.77 -8.73 5.62
C VAL A 196 -9.89 -7.57 6.09
N PHE A 197 -8.75 -7.36 5.43
CA PHE A 197 -7.78 -6.32 5.79
C PHE A 197 -7.60 -5.33 4.63
N VAL A 198 -7.74 -4.04 4.87
CA VAL A 198 -7.55 -3.02 3.83
C VAL A 198 -6.57 -1.96 4.27
N GLN A 199 -5.69 -1.53 3.36
CA GLN A 199 -4.57 -0.65 3.63
C GLN A 199 -4.37 0.37 2.52
N SER A 200 -4.18 1.64 2.88
CA SER A 200 -3.78 2.66 1.92
C SER A 200 -3.03 3.80 2.60
N ASP A 201 -2.03 4.36 1.93
CA ASP A 201 -1.45 5.68 2.28
C ASP A 201 -2.30 6.86 1.79
N VAL A 202 -3.27 6.63 0.88
CA VAL A 202 -4.15 7.65 0.33
C VAL A 202 -5.46 7.69 1.13
N LEU A 203 -5.63 8.73 1.97
CA LEU A 203 -6.79 8.88 2.85
C LEU A 203 -8.16 8.80 2.13
N GLU A 204 -8.34 9.46 0.98
CA GLU A 204 -9.62 9.41 0.23
C GLU A 204 -9.98 7.98 -0.22
N VAL A 205 -8.98 7.12 -0.36
CA VAL A 205 -9.12 5.75 -0.84
C VAL A 205 -9.23 4.76 0.32
N ALA A 206 -8.53 5.02 1.43
CA ALA A 206 -8.78 4.35 2.70
C ALA A 206 -10.23 4.55 3.16
N LEU A 207 -10.75 5.79 3.05
CA LEU A 207 -12.14 6.12 3.34
C LEU A 207 -13.11 5.40 2.40
N ASP A 208 -12.86 5.40 1.08
CA ASP A 208 -13.67 4.65 0.11
C ASP A 208 -13.75 3.15 0.48
N MET A 209 -12.62 2.53 0.84
CA MET A 209 -12.59 1.13 1.27
C MET A 209 -13.29 0.89 2.61
N LYS A 210 -13.15 1.81 3.58
CA LYS A 210 -13.90 1.79 4.86
C LYS A 210 -15.40 1.87 4.59
N ASP A 211 -15.86 2.86 3.83
CA ASP A 211 -17.28 3.08 3.52
C ASP A 211 -17.90 1.86 2.80
N GLN A 212 -17.13 1.18 1.92
CA GLN A 212 -17.58 -0.07 1.27
C GLN A 212 -17.71 -1.27 2.23
N LEU A 213 -17.07 -1.26 3.41
CA LEU A 213 -17.07 -2.36 4.38
C LEU A 213 -17.91 -2.08 5.63
N ASP A 214 -17.95 -0.83 6.09
CA ASP A 214 -18.82 -0.36 7.18
C ASP A 214 -20.32 -0.47 6.81
N GLU A 215 -20.66 -0.49 5.51
CA GLU A 215 -22.01 -0.79 5.00
C GLU A 215 -22.44 -2.28 5.15
N VAL A 216 -21.55 -3.20 5.56
CA VAL A 216 -21.82 -4.65 5.50
C VAL A 216 -22.24 -5.21 6.86
N ASP A 217 -23.55 -5.46 7.03
CA ASP A 217 -24.13 -6.06 8.26
C ASP A 217 -23.48 -7.38 8.70
N ALA A 218 -22.89 -8.16 7.79
CA ALA A 218 -22.22 -9.42 8.10
C ALA A 218 -20.80 -9.26 8.68
N LEU A 219 -20.21 -8.06 8.62
CA LEU A 219 -18.88 -7.75 9.15
C LEU A 219 -18.97 -7.02 10.50
N SER A 220 -17.97 -7.23 11.34
CA SER A 220 -17.64 -6.39 12.50
C SER A 220 -16.26 -5.77 12.27
N HIS A 221 -16.06 -4.51 12.66
CA HIS A 221 -14.71 -3.97 12.78
C HIS A 221 -14.01 -4.58 14.01
N ILE A 222 -12.69 -4.80 13.94
CA ILE A 222 -11.98 -5.65 14.91
C ILE A 222 -11.90 -5.05 16.32
N ASP A 223 -11.95 -3.73 16.47
CA ASP A 223 -11.94 -3.05 17.78
C ASP A 223 -13.18 -3.35 18.64
N ALA A 224 -14.30 -3.68 18.01
CA ALA A 224 -15.51 -4.15 18.68
C ALA A 224 -15.43 -5.62 19.14
N LEU A 225 -14.40 -6.36 18.72
CA LEU A 225 -14.18 -7.77 19.03
C LEU A 225 -12.95 -8.03 19.89
N ASN A 226 -11.90 -7.21 19.74
CA ASN A 226 -10.62 -7.38 20.43
C ASN A 226 -10.05 -6.02 20.87
N SER A 227 -10.04 -5.79 22.19
CA SER A 227 -9.53 -4.58 22.84
C SER A 227 -8.01 -4.40 22.74
N ASP A 228 -7.26 -5.46 22.45
CA ASP A 228 -5.80 -5.43 22.41
C ASP A 228 -5.28 -4.87 21.08
N ILE A 229 -6.14 -4.78 20.06
CA ILE A 229 -5.83 -4.16 18.77
C ILE A 229 -6.12 -2.66 18.87
N LEU A 230 -5.04 -1.88 18.96
CA LEU A 230 -5.14 -0.43 19.13
C LEU A 230 -5.52 0.28 17.83
N CYS A 231 -6.59 1.09 17.90
CA CYS A 231 -7.05 1.98 16.84
C CYS A 231 -6.95 3.46 17.27
N ASP A 232 -6.94 4.38 16.31
CA ASP A 232 -7.16 5.80 16.57
C ASP A 232 -8.67 6.15 16.70
N SER A 233 -8.99 7.43 16.98
CA SER A 233 -10.37 7.91 17.14
C SER A 233 -11.25 7.77 15.89
N GLU A 234 -10.64 7.59 14.71
CA GLU A 234 -11.32 7.37 13.43
C GLU A 234 -11.40 5.87 13.08
N GLY A 235 -10.93 5.00 13.99
CA GLY A 235 -10.93 3.55 13.89
C GLY A 235 -9.82 2.95 13.03
N TRP A 236 -8.77 3.69 12.68
CA TRP A 236 -7.64 3.13 11.92
C TRP A 236 -6.67 2.39 12.85
N LEU A 237 -6.24 1.17 12.48
CA LEU A 237 -5.27 0.41 13.28
C LEU A 237 -3.93 1.14 13.36
N LEU A 238 -3.37 1.26 14.56
CA LEU A 238 -2.09 1.93 14.81
C LEU A 238 -0.88 1.11 14.33
N SER A 239 -1.03 -0.21 14.21
CA SER A 239 0.01 -1.15 13.78
C SER A 239 -0.43 -1.99 12.57
N ASN A 240 0.53 -2.56 11.84
CA ASN A 240 0.24 -3.55 10.80
C ASN A 240 0.00 -4.92 11.47
N PRO A 241 -1.19 -5.55 11.31
CA PRO A 241 -1.51 -6.83 11.96
C PRO A 241 -0.73 -8.03 11.38
N MET A 242 -0.09 -7.88 10.22
CA MET A 242 0.75 -8.92 9.61
C MET A 242 2.20 -8.91 10.14
N GLY A 243 2.56 -7.96 11.01
CA GLY A 243 3.90 -7.84 11.62
C GLY A 243 5.03 -7.38 10.70
N ILE A 244 4.91 -7.59 9.38
CA ILE A 244 5.91 -7.24 8.37
C ILE A 244 5.36 -6.12 7.47
N ARG A 245 6.15 -5.07 7.25
CA ARG A 245 5.80 -3.97 6.33
C ARG A 245 6.06 -4.35 4.88
N THR A 246 5.20 -3.88 3.98
CA THR A 246 5.45 -3.92 2.53
C THR A 246 6.46 -2.86 2.07
N GLU A 247 7.03 -3.02 0.87
CA GLU A 247 7.89 -1.99 0.28
C GLU A 247 7.15 -0.65 0.11
N ARG A 248 5.82 -0.67 -0.09
CA ARG A 248 4.98 0.54 -0.12
C ARG A 248 4.92 1.23 1.24
N GLU A 249 4.70 0.48 2.32
CA GLU A 249 4.70 1.05 3.68
C GLU A 249 6.04 1.68 4.02
N ILE A 250 7.15 0.97 3.77
CA ILE A 250 8.51 1.48 4.03
C ILE A 250 8.78 2.77 3.23
N HIS A 251 8.31 2.85 1.99
CA HIS A 251 8.45 4.04 1.15
C HIS A 251 7.59 5.21 1.64
N ALA A 252 6.29 4.99 1.88
CA ALA A 252 5.36 6.04 2.30
C ALA A 252 5.66 6.53 3.73
N GLU A 253 6.04 5.65 4.66
CA GLU A 253 6.49 6.01 6.01
C GLU A 253 7.81 6.83 5.96
N PHE A 254 8.72 6.53 5.03
CA PHE A 254 9.94 7.31 4.78
C PHE A 254 9.65 8.72 4.24
N GLU A 255 8.60 8.87 3.43
CA GLU A 255 8.10 10.18 2.95
C GLU A 255 7.26 10.92 4.02
N GLY A 256 7.03 10.31 5.19
CA GLY A 256 6.23 10.89 6.28
C GLY A 256 4.72 10.78 6.10
N ALA A 257 4.25 9.98 5.14
CA ALA A 257 2.82 9.72 4.95
C ALA A 257 2.29 8.72 6.00
N LYS A 258 1.04 8.92 6.44
CA LYS A 258 0.34 7.97 7.31
C LYS A 258 -0.23 6.82 6.49
N ILE A 259 0.03 5.60 6.91
CA ILE A 259 -0.66 4.41 6.42
C ILE A 259 -1.98 4.24 7.18
N TYR A 260 -3.10 4.23 6.47
CA TYR A 260 -4.43 3.96 7.01
C TYR A 260 -4.72 2.46 6.85
N ARG A 261 -5.15 1.82 7.94
CA ARG A 261 -5.35 0.37 8.03
C ARG A 261 -6.71 0.07 8.69
N ARG A 262 -7.47 -0.87 8.14
CA ARG A 262 -8.73 -1.38 8.72
C ARG A 262 -8.73 -2.91 8.67
N LEU A 263 -9.29 -3.54 9.70
CA LEU A 263 -9.43 -4.98 9.82
C LEU A 263 -10.85 -5.31 10.27
N TYR A 264 -11.52 -6.15 9.51
CA TYR A 264 -12.89 -6.60 9.76
C TYR A 264 -12.92 -8.12 9.89
N GLU A 265 -13.90 -8.64 10.63
CA GLU A 265 -14.15 -10.06 10.79
C GLU A 265 -15.61 -10.38 10.45
N LYS A 266 -15.85 -11.48 9.73
CA LYS A 266 -17.20 -11.97 9.42
C LYS A 266 -17.82 -12.58 10.67
N LYS A 267 -18.98 -12.06 11.07
CA LYS A 267 -19.72 -12.50 12.26
C LYS A 267 -20.00 -13.99 12.23
N GLN A 268 -19.89 -14.62 13.40
CA GLN A 268 -20.46 -15.95 13.64
C GLN A 268 -22.00 -15.82 13.53
N MET A 269 -22.63 -16.66 12.70
CA MET A 269 -24.07 -16.70 12.45
C MET A 269 -24.69 -17.97 13.05
#